data_AF-A0A7X2MSZ6-F1
#
_entry.id   AF-A0A7X2MSZ6-F1
#
_cell.length_a   1.000
_cell.length_b   1.000
_cell.length_c   1.000
_cell.angle_alpha   90.00
_cell.angle_beta   90.00
_cell.angle_gamma   90.00
#
_symmetry.space_group_name_H-M   'P 1'
#
loop_
_entity.id
_entity.type
_entity.pdbx_description
1 polymer ?
#
loop_
_entity_poly.entity_id
_entity_poly.type
_entity_poly.pdbx_seq_one_letter_code
_entity_poly.pdbx_strand_id
1 'polypeptide(L)'
;LFPIAQRALNGATIAEPAPYRDVAGLEHFDKVIDIDQSPIGRTPRSNPATYTGIFTPVRELFAGVPEARSRGYNPGRFSFNVRGGRCEACQGDGVLKVEMHFLPDIYVPCDQCKGKRYNRETLEVKYKGKSIHEVLEMTIEEAREFFDAVPALARKLQTLIDVGLTYIRLGQSATTLSGGEAQRVKL
;
A
#
# COMPACT_ATOMS: atom_id res chain seq x y z
N LEU A 1 18.44 -3.61 23.58
CA LEU A 1 17.06 -3.80 24.12
C LEU A 1 16.13 -4.45 23.10
N PHE A 2 15.92 -3.86 21.91
CA PHE A 2 14.95 -4.38 20.93
C PHE A 2 15.13 -5.88 20.58
N PRO A 3 16.32 -6.40 20.23
CA PRO A 3 16.48 -7.84 19.96
C PRO A 3 16.09 -8.76 21.13
N ILE A 4 16.30 -8.30 22.37
CA ILE A 4 15.95 -9.04 23.58
C ILE A 4 14.43 -9.09 23.73
N ALA A 5 13.78 -7.92 23.67
CA ALA A 5 12.33 -7.79 23.75
C ALA A 5 11.63 -8.51 22.58
N GLN A 6 12.19 -8.47 21.37
CA GLN A 6 11.62 -9.12 20.20
C GLN A 6 11.67 -10.65 20.32
N ARG A 7 12.74 -11.20 20.92
CA ARG A 7 12.84 -12.63 21.27
C ARG A 7 11.82 -13.02 22.34
N ALA A 8 11.80 -12.27 23.45
CA ALA A 8 10.98 -12.61 24.61
C ALA A 8 9.47 -12.40 24.39
N LEU A 9 9.08 -11.30 23.74
CA LEU A 9 7.68 -10.89 23.59
C LEU A 9 7.07 -11.36 22.27
N ASN A 10 7.83 -11.27 21.17
CA ASN A 10 7.30 -11.57 19.83
C ASN A 10 7.67 -12.98 19.33
N GLY A 11 8.49 -13.75 20.08
CA GLY A 11 8.95 -15.08 19.68
C GLY A 11 9.92 -15.11 18.50
N ALA A 12 10.64 -14.02 18.22
CA ALA A 12 11.54 -13.95 17.07
C ALA A 12 12.79 -14.83 17.26
N THR A 13 13.12 -15.69 16.30
CA THR A 13 14.28 -16.61 16.40
C THR A 13 15.59 -16.00 15.88
N ILE A 14 15.50 -15.04 14.95
CA ILE A 14 16.63 -14.53 14.15
C ILE A 14 17.42 -13.42 14.87
N ALA A 15 16.80 -12.68 15.79
CA ALA A 15 17.42 -11.51 16.40
C ALA A 15 18.40 -11.92 17.51
N GLU A 16 19.72 -11.83 17.27
CA GLU A 16 20.73 -12.12 18.28
C GLU A 16 21.04 -10.87 19.13
N PRO A 17 20.77 -10.88 20.44
CA PRO A 17 21.12 -9.76 21.31
C PRO A 17 22.63 -9.62 21.45
N ALA A 18 23.12 -8.38 21.37
CA ALA A 18 24.47 -8.06 21.83
C ALA A 18 24.63 -8.39 23.33
N PRO A 19 25.85 -8.65 23.83
CA PRO A 19 26.10 -8.94 25.24
C PRO A 19 25.47 -7.89 26.18
N TYR A 20 24.72 -8.36 27.17
CA TYR A 20 24.04 -7.55 28.18
C TYR A 20 24.17 -8.22 29.56
N ARG A 21 23.98 -7.46 30.65
CA ARG A 21 24.07 -8.01 32.02
C ARG A 21 22.77 -8.64 32.48
N ASP A 22 21.70 -7.86 32.49
CA ASP A 22 20.36 -8.29 32.89
C ASP A 22 19.29 -7.39 32.26
N VAL A 23 18.06 -7.88 32.14
CA VAL A 23 16.87 -7.14 31.67
C VAL A 23 15.66 -7.59 32.50
N ALA A 24 15.02 -6.64 33.18
CA ALA A 24 13.82 -6.84 34.00
C ALA A 24 12.63 -6.03 33.47
N GLY A 25 11.40 -6.39 33.85
CA GLY A 25 10.18 -5.65 33.53
C GLY A 25 9.58 -5.95 32.16
N LEU A 26 10.06 -6.97 31.44
CA LEU A 26 9.49 -7.39 30.16
C LEU A 26 8.09 -8.00 30.33
N GLU A 27 7.79 -8.54 31.51
CA GLU A 27 6.47 -9.06 31.89
C GLU A 27 5.35 -8.01 31.86
N HIS A 28 5.67 -6.73 31.81
CA HIS A 28 4.70 -5.63 31.69
C HIS A 28 4.30 -5.32 30.25
N PHE A 29 4.86 -6.01 29.26
CA PHE A 29 4.66 -5.72 27.85
C PHE A 29 4.23 -6.98 27.09
N ASP A 30 3.26 -6.83 26.18
CA ASP A 30 2.80 -7.95 25.34
C ASP A 30 3.60 -8.07 24.04
N LYS A 31 4.09 -6.95 23.51
CA LYS A 31 4.73 -6.88 22.19
C LYS A 31 5.67 -5.70 22.10
N VAL A 32 6.74 -5.86 21.32
CA VAL A 32 7.59 -4.75 20.89
C VAL A 32 7.48 -4.54 19.38
N ILE A 33 7.40 -3.30 18.92
CA ILE A 33 7.37 -2.95 17.50
C ILE A 33 8.48 -1.93 17.26
N ASP A 34 9.36 -2.22 16.31
CA ASP A 34 10.36 -1.26 15.83
C ASP A 34 9.83 -0.56 14.58
N ILE A 35 9.85 0.76 14.60
CA ILE A 35 9.35 1.61 13.52
C ILE A 35 10.51 2.44 12.97
N ASP A 36 11.12 1.90 11.93
CA ASP A 36 12.29 2.46 11.27
C ASP A 36 11.97 3.10 9.90
N GLN A 37 12.99 3.69 9.29
CA GLN A 37 12.90 4.34 7.96
C GLN A 37 13.11 3.37 6.80
N SER A 38 13.15 2.06 7.04
CA SER A 38 13.26 1.10 5.95
C SER A 38 12.05 1.18 5.00
N PRO A 39 12.19 0.90 3.70
CA PRO A 39 11.08 0.99 2.76
C PRO A 39 9.91 0.07 3.15
N ILE A 40 8.67 0.56 3.02
CA ILE A 40 7.46 -0.25 3.24
C ILE A 40 7.28 -1.38 2.20
N GLY A 41 8.04 -1.32 1.10
CA GLY A 41 8.10 -2.36 0.09
C GLY A 41 9.20 -2.07 -0.93
N ARG A 42 9.67 -3.12 -1.61
CA ARG A 42 10.76 -3.05 -2.59
C ARG A 42 10.28 -3.06 -4.04
N THR A 43 8.97 -3.05 -4.27
CA THR A 43 8.38 -3.14 -5.61
C THR A 43 7.37 -2.03 -5.83
N PRO A 44 7.09 -1.64 -7.09
CA PRO A 44 6.04 -0.67 -7.42
C PRO A 44 4.61 -1.09 -7.02
N ARG A 45 4.40 -2.37 -6.67
CA ARG A 45 3.13 -2.91 -6.18
C ARG A 45 2.82 -2.48 -4.76
N SER A 46 3.85 -2.24 -3.96
CA SER A 46 3.68 -1.72 -2.60
C SER A 46 3.42 -0.22 -2.66
N ASN A 47 2.42 0.24 -1.91
CA ASN A 47 2.04 1.65 -1.80
C ASN A 47 1.30 1.89 -0.47
N PRO A 48 1.06 3.15 -0.07
CA PRO A 48 0.37 3.46 1.18
C PRO A 48 -0.98 2.74 1.34
N ALA A 49 -1.78 2.67 0.27
CA ALA A 49 -3.10 2.03 0.32
C ALA A 49 -3.05 0.52 0.57
N THR A 50 -2.08 -0.17 -0.04
CA THR A 50 -1.89 -1.62 0.17
C THR A 50 -1.28 -1.92 1.54
N TYR A 51 -0.31 -1.12 1.99
CA TYR A 51 0.38 -1.31 3.26
C TYR A 51 -0.55 -1.14 4.46
N THR A 52 -1.35 -0.08 4.48
CA THR A 52 -2.31 0.23 5.57
C THR A 52 -3.61 -0.58 5.49
N GLY A 53 -3.77 -1.40 4.44
CA GLY A 53 -4.98 -2.16 4.19
C GLY A 53 -6.20 -1.29 3.87
N ILE A 54 -6.01 -0.06 3.37
CA ILE A 54 -7.06 0.79 2.80
C ILE A 54 -7.57 0.21 1.49
N PHE A 55 -6.69 -0.43 0.71
CA PHE A 55 -7.01 -0.85 -0.64
C PHE A 55 -8.06 -1.98 -0.69
N THR A 56 -8.15 -2.84 0.33
CA THR A 56 -9.17 -3.90 0.38
C THR A 56 -10.60 -3.36 0.42
N PRO A 57 -10.99 -2.52 1.40
CA PRO A 57 -12.33 -1.92 1.40
C PRO A 57 -12.60 -1.05 0.17
N VAL A 58 -11.59 -0.38 -0.41
CA VAL A 58 -11.77 0.32 -1.69
C VAL A 58 -12.20 -0.65 -2.80
N ARG A 59 -11.52 -1.79 -2.95
CA ARG A 59 -11.90 -2.80 -3.97
C ARG A 59 -13.29 -3.38 -3.74
N GLU A 60 -13.70 -3.54 -2.48
CA GLU A 60 -15.05 -3.99 -2.13
C GLU A 60 -16.11 -2.98 -2.53
N LEU A 61 -15.86 -1.68 -2.32
CA LEU A 61 -16.76 -0.62 -2.78
C LEU A 61 -16.92 -0.62 -4.31
N PHE A 62 -15.81 -0.77 -5.04
CA PHE A 62 -15.84 -0.85 -6.51
C PHE A 62 -16.57 -2.10 -7.01
N ALA A 63 -16.40 -3.26 -6.37
CA ALA A 63 -17.19 -4.45 -6.69
C ALA A 63 -18.67 -4.30 -6.34
N GLY A 64 -19.00 -3.39 -5.40
CA GLY A 64 -20.36 -3.11 -4.97
C GLY A 64 -21.18 -2.24 -5.93
N VAL A 65 -20.56 -1.52 -6.88
CA VAL A 65 -21.31 -0.61 -7.76
C VAL A 65 -22.17 -1.38 -8.78
N PRO A 66 -23.33 -0.84 -9.21
CA PRO A 66 -24.25 -1.55 -10.11
C PRO A 66 -23.59 -2.06 -11.40
N GLU A 67 -22.69 -1.26 -11.99
CA GLU A 67 -21.97 -1.63 -13.22
C GLU A 67 -20.97 -2.78 -13.00
N ALA A 68 -20.31 -2.84 -11.84
CA ALA A 68 -19.45 -3.98 -11.51
C ALA A 68 -20.29 -5.25 -11.30
N ARG A 69 -21.41 -5.12 -10.58
CA ARG A 69 -22.32 -6.25 -10.31
C ARG A 69 -22.92 -6.83 -11.58
N SER A 70 -23.38 -5.99 -12.51
CA SER A 70 -23.97 -6.46 -13.78
C SER A 70 -22.95 -7.19 -14.66
N ARG A 71 -21.66 -6.81 -14.58
CA ARG A 71 -20.55 -7.47 -15.28
C ARG A 71 -19.96 -8.67 -14.50
N GLY A 72 -20.49 -9.00 -13.32
CA GLY A 72 -19.99 -10.10 -12.48
C GLY A 72 -18.59 -9.84 -11.89
N TYR A 73 -18.21 -8.59 -11.69
CA TYR A 73 -16.88 -8.22 -11.19
C TYR A 73 -16.81 -8.30 -9.67
N ASN A 74 -15.89 -9.13 -9.18
CA ASN A 74 -15.57 -9.29 -7.77
C ASN A 74 -14.42 -8.34 -7.34
N PRO A 75 -14.13 -8.17 -6.03
CA PRO A 75 -13.02 -7.33 -5.56
C PRO A 75 -11.64 -7.72 -6.13
N GLY A 76 -11.49 -8.94 -6.63
CA GLY A 76 -10.29 -9.39 -7.35
C GLY A 76 -10.06 -8.67 -8.68
N ARG A 77 -11.13 -8.29 -9.41
CA ARG A 77 -11.03 -7.52 -10.66
C ARG A 77 -10.31 -6.18 -10.43
N PHE A 78 -10.55 -5.59 -9.27
CA PHE A 78 -10.03 -4.28 -8.86
C PHE A 78 -8.66 -4.37 -8.16
N SER A 79 -8.00 -5.52 -8.19
CA SER A 79 -6.65 -5.68 -7.65
C SER A 79 -5.63 -5.75 -8.79
N PHE A 80 -4.67 -4.83 -8.80
CA PHE A 80 -3.54 -4.90 -9.74
C PHE A 80 -2.59 -6.08 -9.45
N ASN A 81 -2.71 -6.75 -8.30
CA ASN A 81 -1.84 -7.86 -7.90
C ASN A 81 -2.27 -9.22 -8.47
N VAL A 82 -3.49 -9.34 -9.01
CA VAL A 82 -4.04 -10.62 -9.49
C VAL A 82 -4.52 -10.49 -10.94
N ARG A 83 -4.51 -11.61 -11.66
CA ARG A 83 -5.01 -11.65 -13.04
C ARG A 83 -6.51 -11.32 -13.09
N GLY A 84 -6.94 -10.74 -14.20
CA GLY A 84 -8.35 -10.47 -14.49
C GLY A 84 -8.60 -9.01 -14.89
N GLY A 85 -8.42 -8.06 -13.96
CA GLY A 85 -8.62 -6.64 -14.25
C GLY A 85 -7.35 -5.80 -14.39
N ARG A 86 -6.20 -6.34 -13.94
CA ARG A 86 -4.90 -5.68 -14.12
C ARG A 86 -4.50 -5.62 -15.60
N CYS A 87 -3.56 -4.74 -15.93
CA CYS A 87 -2.87 -4.77 -17.20
C CYS A 87 -1.91 -5.96 -17.23
N GLU A 88 -2.11 -6.90 -18.15
CA GLU A 88 -1.24 -8.09 -18.23
C GLU A 88 0.15 -7.79 -18.81
N ALA A 89 0.31 -6.74 -19.62
CA ALA A 89 1.60 -6.37 -20.19
C ALA A 89 2.63 -5.96 -19.15
N CYS A 90 2.23 -5.20 -18.13
CA CYS A 90 3.08 -4.84 -16.98
C CYS A 90 2.76 -5.64 -15.73
N GLN A 91 1.91 -6.66 -15.83
CA GLN A 91 1.42 -7.47 -14.70
C GLN A 91 0.89 -6.65 -13.52
N GLY A 92 0.33 -5.47 -13.79
CA GLY A 92 -0.22 -4.55 -12.79
C GLY A 92 0.77 -3.55 -12.17
N ASP A 93 2.05 -3.57 -12.55
CA ASP A 93 3.05 -2.65 -11.99
C ASP A 93 2.85 -1.22 -12.51
N GLY A 94 2.26 -1.07 -13.69
CA GLY A 94 2.13 0.22 -14.40
C GLY A 94 3.43 0.67 -15.08
N VAL A 95 4.54 0.03 -14.75
CA VAL A 95 5.87 0.23 -15.31
C VAL A 95 6.45 -1.11 -15.77
N LEU A 96 7.42 -1.06 -16.68
CA LEU A 96 8.24 -2.18 -17.10
C LEU A 96 9.65 -1.95 -16.57
N LYS A 97 10.22 -2.99 -15.93
CA LYS A 97 11.61 -2.99 -15.48
C LYS A 97 12.51 -3.30 -16.66
N VAL A 98 13.44 -2.41 -16.96
CA VAL A 98 14.50 -2.64 -17.96
C VAL A 98 15.79 -2.89 -17.20
N GLU A 99 16.31 -4.10 -17.34
CA GLU A 99 17.56 -4.49 -16.70
C GLU A 99 18.75 -3.93 -17.46
N MET A 100 19.65 -3.28 -16.73
CA MET A 100 20.82 -2.62 -17.28
C MET A 100 22.08 -3.31 -16.76
N HIS A 101 23.05 -3.59 -17.64
CA HIS A 101 24.24 -4.37 -17.25
C HIS A 101 25.16 -3.66 -16.24
N PHE A 102 25.22 -2.32 -16.29
CA PHE A 102 26.18 -1.51 -15.52
C PHE A 102 25.55 -0.34 -14.78
N LEU A 103 24.26 -0.10 -15.00
CA LEU A 103 23.51 0.98 -14.38
C LEU A 103 22.39 0.39 -13.53
N PRO A 104 21.85 1.15 -12.56
CA PRO A 104 20.64 0.74 -11.87
C PRO A 104 19.51 0.47 -12.86
N ASP A 105 18.70 -0.54 -12.57
CA ASP A 105 17.52 -0.87 -13.37
C ASP A 105 16.60 0.35 -13.49
N ILE A 106 16.11 0.60 -14.69
CA ILE A 106 15.18 1.71 -14.95
C ILE A 106 13.76 1.20 -15.08
N TYR A 107 12.80 2.04 -14.67
CA TYR A 107 11.37 1.75 -14.78
C TYR A 107 10.75 2.67 -15.82
N VAL A 108 10.25 2.07 -16.90
CA VAL A 108 9.60 2.81 -18.00
C VAL A 108 8.09 2.65 -17.87
N PRO A 109 7.28 3.70 -18.03
CA PRO A 109 5.82 3.58 -18.05
C PRO A 109 5.37 2.53 -19.07
N CYS A 110 4.40 1.69 -18.70
CA CYS A 110 3.87 0.68 -19.60
C CYS A 110 3.06 1.34 -20.73
N ASP A 111 3.41 1.05 -21.99
CA ASP A 111 2.74 1.65 -23.16
C ASP A 111 1.26 1.27 -23.29
N GLN A 112 0.87 0.08 -22.83
CA GLN A 112 -0.51 -0.39 -22.94
C GLN A 112 -1.46 0.29 -21.97
N CYS A 113 -1.11 0.36 -20.68
CA CYS A 113 -1.96 0.98 -19.66
C CYS A 113 -1.58 2.43 -19.35
N LYS A 114 -0.46 2.94 -19.88
CA LYS A 114 0.08 4.28 -19.62
C LYS A 114 0.20 4.58 -18.13
N GLY A 115 0.72 3.63 -17.36
CA GLY A 115 0.86 3.75 -15.90
C GLY A 115 -0.39 3.41 -15.08
N LYS A 116 -1.55 3.20 -15.71
CA LYS A 116 -2.83 3.03 -14.99
C LYS A 116 -3.00 1.69 -14.28
N ARG A 117 -2.13 0.70 -14.52
CA ARG A 117 -2.11 -0.64 -13.90
C ARG A 117 -3.29 -1.57 -14.22
N TYR A 118 -4.34 -1.09 -14.87
CA TYR A 118 -5.55 -1.86 -15.20
C TYR A 118 -5.82 -1.90 -16.70
N ASN A 119 -6.62 -2.89 -17.12
CA ASN A 119 -7.20 -2.92 -18.46
C ASN A 119 -8.37 -1.92 -18.59
N ARG A 120 -8.74 -1.61 -19.84
CA ARG A 120 -9.76 -0.59 -20.15
C ARG A 120 -11.11 -0.92 -19.50
N GLU A 121 -11.51 -2.18 -19.56
CA GLU A 121 -12.82 -2.65 -19.08
C GLU A 121 -12.97 -2.49 -17.56
N THR A 122 -11.86 -2.53 -16.81
CA THR A 122 -11.86 -2.28 -15.35
C THR A 122 -11.91 -0.79 -15.05
N LEU A 123 -11.30 0.05 -15.88
CA LEU A 123 -11.28 1.50 -15.72
C LEU A 123 -12.61 2.18 -16.09
N GLU A 124 -13.48 1.49 -16.82
CA GLU A 124 -14.85 1.96 -17.09
C GLU A 124 -15.71 2.01 -15.84
N VAL A 125 -15.46 1.12 -14.87
CA VAL A 125 -16.22 1.07 -13.62
C VAL A 125 -15.84 2.26 -12.74
N LYS A 126 -16.84 3.05 -12.36
CA LYS A 126 -16.66 4.25 -11.54
C LYS A 126 -17.40 4.17 -10.21
N TYR A 127 -16.76 4.64 -9.16
CA TYR A 127 -17.37 4.94 -7.86
C TYR A 127 -17.34 6.45 -7.67
N LYS A 128 -18.50 7.07 -7.41
CA LYS A 128 -18.66 8.55 -7.34
C LYS A 128 -17.99 9.28 -8.52
N GLY A 129 -18.14 8.74 -9.73
CA GLY A 129 -17.58 9.34 -10.95
C GLY A 129 -16.08 9.10 -11.20
N LYS A 130 -15.37 8.40 -10.31
CA LYS A 130 -13.93 8.13 -10.41
C LYS A 130 -13.66 6.63 -10.60
N SER A 131 -12.79 6.29 -11.53
CA SER A 131 -12.24 4.95 -11.71
C SER A 131 -11.29 4.60 -10.56
N ILE A 132 -10.97 3.31 -10.42
CA ILE A 132 -10.06 2.86 -9.36
C ILE A 132 -8.64 3.44 -9.50
N HIS A 133 -8.19 3.69 -10.74
CA HIS A 133 -6.91 4.36 -10.97
C HIS A 133 -6.96 5.80 -10.48
N GLU A 134 -8.02 6.55 -10.79
CA GLU A 134 -8.15 7.93 -10.32
C GLU A 134 -8.24 8.01 -8.80
N VAL A 135 -8.86 7.03 -8.14
CA VAL A 135 -8.84 6.93 -6.66
C VAL A 135 -7.43 6.68 -6.13
N LEU A 136 -6.62 5.85 -6.79
CA LEU A 136 -5.24 5.63 -6.40
C LEU A 136 -4.34 6.86 -6.65
N GLU A 137 -4.74 7.76 -7.55
CA GLU A 137 -4.04 9.02 -7.80
C GLU A 137 -4.41 10.14 -6.83
N MET A 138 -5.45 9.97 -6.01
CA MET A 138 -5.82 10.95 -4.99
C MET A 138 -4.76 11.04 -3.90
N THR A 139 -4.55 12.26 -3.39
CA THR A 139 -3.80 12.47 -2.15
C THR A 139 -4.55 11.86 -0.96
N ILE A 140 -3.87 11.64 0.17
CA ILE A 140 -4.52 11.17 1.40
C ILE A 140 -5.63 12.14 1.84
N GLU A 141 -5.40 13.44 1.71
CA GLU A 141 -6.37 14.49 2.03
C GLU A 141 -7.62 14.41 1.14
N GLU A 142 -7.45 14.35 -0.18
CA GLU A 142 -8.57 14.18 -1.13
C GLU A 142 -9.33 12.87 -0.88
N ALA A 143 -8.60 11.78 -0.63
CA ALA A 143 -9.21 10.49 -0.35
C ALA A 143 -10.00 10.50 0.96
N ARG A 144 -9.52 11.20 1.99
CA ARG A 144 -10.21 11.32 3.28
C ARG A 144 -11.59 11.92 3.07
N GLU A 145 -11.69 13.03 2.37
CA GLU A 145 -12.97 13.67 2.03
C GLU A 145 -13.84 12.78 1.14
N PHE A 146 -13.24 12.18 0.11
CA PHE A 146 -13.96 11.33 -0.84
C PHE A 146 -14.62 10.11 -0.18
N PHE A 147 -13.99 9.55 0.86
CA PHE A 147 -14.47 8.41 1.64
C PHE A 147 -15.11 8.78 2.99
N ASP A 148 -15.53 10.03 3.20
CA ASP A 148 -16.27 10.50 4.40
C ASP A 148 -17.38 9.55 4.84
N ALA A 149 -18.19 9.11 3.87
CA ALA A 149 -19.34 8.23 4.09
C ALA A 149 -18.97 6.78 4.44
N VAL A 150 -17.67 6.43 4.51
CA VAL A 150 -17.18 5.08 4.80
C VAL A 150 -16.28 5.14 6.05
N PRO A 151 -16.84 5.01 7.26
CA PRO A 151 -16.11 5.27 8.51
C PRO A 151 -14.84 4.44 8.71
N ALA A 152 -14.82 3.20 8.19
CA ALA A 152 -13.63 2.35 8.25
C ALA A 152 -12.46 2.90 7.42
N LEU A 153 -12.75 3.50 6.26
CA LEU A 153 -11.74 4.16 5.41
C LEU A 153 -11.35 5.51 5.98
N ALA A 154 -12.34 6.33 6.36
CA ALA A 154 -12.12 7.66 6.93
C ALA A 154 -11.18 7.62 8.13
N ARG A 155 -11.34 6.67 9.06
CA ARG A 155 -10.45 6.50 10.22
C ARG A 155 -9.01 6.19 9.82
N LYS A 156 -8.78 5.26 8.88
CA LYS A 156 -7.43 4.91 8.42
C LYS A 156 -6.75 6.07 7.70
N LEU A 157 -7.52 6.81 6.88
CA LEU A 157 -7.04 7.99 6.18
C LEU A 157 -6.71 9.11 7.16
N GLN A 158 -7.53 9.29 8.20
CA GLN A 158 -7.27 10.26 9.26
C GLN A 158 -5.95 9.97 9.97
N THR A 159 -5.65 8.71 10.30
CA THR A 159 -4.35 8.36 10.91
C THR A 159 -3.17 8.79 10.04
N LEU A 160 -3.27 8.65 8.71
CA LEU A 160 -2.23 9.12 7.78
C LEU A 160 -2.14 10.66 7.74
N ILE A 161 -3.26 11.37 7.90
CA ILE A 161 -3.27 12.83 8.03
C ILE A 161 -2.60 13.26 9.33
N ASP A 162 -2.90 12.59 10.44
CA ASP A 162 -2.41 12.94 11.78
C ASP A 162 -0.88 12.80 11.88
N VAL A 163 -0.27 11.91 11.09
CA VAL A 163 1.20 11.78 10.95
C VAL A 163 1.80 12.67 9.85
N GLY A 164 0.99 13.54 9.22
CA GLY A 164 1.46 14.55 8.26
C GLY A 164 1.74 14.01 6.85
N LEU A 165 1.00 13.00 6.39
CA LEU A 165 1.10 12.43 5.04
C LEU A 165 -0.04 12.88 4.11
N THR A 166 -0.63 14.06 4.35
CA THR A 166 -1.76 14.59 3.57
C THR A 166 -1.52 14.63 2.06
N TYR A 167 -0.29 14.95 1.64
CA TYR A 167 0.09 15.21 0.24
C TYR A 167 0.49 13.96 -0.56
N ILE A 168 0.76 12.81 0.07
CA ILE A 168 1.15 11.61 -0.67
C ILE A 168 -0.06 10.99 -1.35
N ARG A 169 0.13 10.35 -2.50
CA ARG A 169 -0.96 9.65 -3.20
C ARG A 169 -1.19 8.26 -2.62
N LEU A 170 -2.44 7.79 -2.61
CA LEU A 170 -2.81 6.44 -2.16
C LEU A 170 -2.02 5.34 -2.87
N GLY A 171 -1.86 5.49 -4.19
CA GLY A 171 -1.17 4.57 -5.09
C GLY A 171 0.31 4.87 -5.30
N GLN A 172 0.88 5.87 -4.59
CA GLN A 172 2.28 6.26 -4.74
C GLN A 172 3.21 5.06 -4.49
N SER A 173 4.11 4.80 -5.43
CA SER A 173 5.04 3.67 -5.32
C SER A 173 5.87 3.75 -4.06
N ALA A 174 5.95 2.66 -3.30
CA ALA A 174 6.80 2.56 -2.11
C ALA A 174 8.27 2.86 -2.42
N THR A 175 8.72 2.55 -3.64
CA THR A 175 10.10 2.83 -4.09
C THR A 175 10.40 4.31 -4.26
N THR A 176 9.38 5.16 -4.30
CA THR A 176 9.51 6.62 -4.46
C THR A 176 9.27 7.39 -3.16
N LEU A 177 8.98 6.69 -2.06
CA LEU A 177 8.82 7.31 -0.75
C LEU A 177 10.19 7.54 -0.12
N SER A 178 10.36 8.69 0.53
CA SER A 178 11.49 8.95 1.41
C SER A 178 11.45 8.03 2.64
N GLY A 179 12.60 7.87 3.31
CA GLY A 179 12.68 7.09 4.55
C GLY A 179 11.73 7.62 5.64
N GLY A 180 11.63 8.96 5.78
CA GLY A 180 10.71 9.58 6.73
C GLY A 180 9.23 9.42 6.37
N GLU A 181 8.86 9.36 5.09
CA GLU A 181 7.50 9.00 4.68
C GLU A 181 7.21 7.53 4.94
N ALA A 182 8.13 6.63 4.58
CA ALA A 182 7.99 5.20 4.83
C ALA A 182 7.82 4.90 6.32
N GLN A 183 8.59 5.55 7.20
CA GLN A 183 8.44 5.43 8.65
C GLN A 183 7.06 5.88 9.12
N ARG A 184 6.57 7.02 8.64
CA ARG A 184 5.26 7.57 9.04
C ARG A 184 4.08 6.72 8.54
N VAL A 185 4.23 6.01 7.42
CA VAL A 185 3.21 5.03 6.97
C VAL A 185 3.11 3.81 7.89
N LYS A 186 4.16 3.50 8.67
CA LYS A 186 4.20 2.39 9.63
C LYS A 186 3.67 2.74 11.02
N LEU A 187 3.60 4.04 11.35
CA LEU A 187 3.03 4.55 12.60
C LEU A 187 1.50 4.31 12.61
#